data_AF-A0A7V4D6Z7-F1
#
_entry.id   AF-A0A7V4D6Z7-F1
#
_cell.length_a   1.000
_cell.length_b   1.000
_cell.length_c   1.000
_cell.angle_alpha   90.00
_cell.angle_beta   90.00
_cell.angle_gamma   90.00
#
_symmetry.space_group_name_H-M   'P 1'
#
loop_
_entity.id
_entity.type
_entity.pdbx_description
1 polymer ?
#
loop_
_entity_poly.entity_id
_entity_poly.type
_entity_poly.pdbx_seq_one_letter_code
_entity_poly.pdbx_strand_id
1 'polypeptide(L)'
;MKPLIIHIGFIILLLLVTGAGCEKESDQNNPCSVPYKTVETLSSRLGIIGYDVKTEKYFIQFHVEGTIDETIIAYPCELDEKFKKVNLKVLVTGELLESKDLPAPVVGGQKIFYVNIKNIVTF
;
A
#
# COMPACT_ATOMS: atom_id res chain seq x y z
N MET A 1 50.93 -46.66 16.20
CA MET A 1 51.18 -45.91 14.94
C MET A 1 50.02 -46.09 13.99
N LYS A 2 49.20 -45.04 13.82
CA LYS A 2 48.25 -44.77 12.71
C LYS A 2 47.82 -43.30 12.91
N PRO A 3 48.06 -42.37 11.95
CA PRO A 3 47.72 -40.97 12.16
C PRO A 3 46.22 -40.76 11.93
N LEU A 4 45.50 -40.40 12.98
CA LEU A 4 44.11 -39.99 12.98
C LEU A 4 44.04 -38.47 12.75
N ILE A 5 44.55 -37.99 11.62
CA ILE A 5 44.63 -36.55 11.31
C ILE A 5 44.30 -36.31 9.83
N ILE A 6 43.19 -36.86 9.35
CA ILE A 6 42.69 -36.55 8.00
C ILE A 6 41.17 -36.53 8.04
N HIS A 7 40.56 -35.60 8.78
CA HIS A 7 39.14 -35.23 8.58
C HIS A 7 38.75 -33.86 9.14
N ILE A 8 39.66 -33.12 9.79
CA ILE A 8 39.34 -31.83 10.42
C ILE A 8 39.48 -30.64 9.43
N GLY A 9 40.15 -30.83 8.29
CA GLY A 9 40.42 -29.75 7.33
C GLY A 9 39.31 -29.44 6.32
N PHE A 10 38.31 -30.31 6.16
CA PHE A 10 37.31 -30.15 5.09
C PHE A 10 36.00 -29.48 5.54
N ILE A 11 35.76 -29.41 6.85
CA ILE A 11 34.48 -28.91 7.41
C ILE A 11 34.49 -27.38 7.60
N ILE A 12 35.68 -26.77 7.73
CA ILE A 12 35.80 -25.32 8.00
C ILE A 12 35.65 -24.47 6.71
N LEU A 13 35.83 -25.05 5.53
CA LEU A 13 35.75 -24.32 4.25
C LEU A 13 34.32 -24.13 3.72
N LEU A 14 33.32 -24.81 4.29
CA LEU A 14 31.95 -24.81 3.75
C LEU A 14 30.99 -23.80 4.41
N LEU A 15 31.43 -23.05 5.43
CA LEU A 15 30.55 -22.18 6.24
C LEU A 15 30.60 -20.69 5.87
N LEU A 16 31.35 -20.30 4.82
CA LEU A 16 31.54 -18.90 4.42
C LEU A 16 30.60 -18.40 3.32
N VAL A 17 29.56 -19.15 2.95
CA VAL A 17 28.61 -18.75 1.90
C VAL A 17 27.16 -18.82 2.38
N THR A 18 26.84 -18.14 3.47
CA THR A 18 25.46 -17.67 3.70
C THR A 18 25.44 -16.20 3.35
N GLY A 19 25.20 -15.94 2.06
CA GLY A 19 25.12 -14.61 1.51
C GLY A 19 24.09 -13.77 2.24
N ALA A 20 24.46 -12.52 2.54
CA ALA A 20 23.53 -11.45 2.80
C ALA A 20 22.77 -11.14 1.50
N GLY A 21 21.84 -12.02 1.14
CA GLY A 21 20.78 -11.68 0.21
C GLY A 21 19.77 -10.84 0.97
N CYS A 22 19.95 -9.52 0.97
CA CYS A 22 18.78 -8.66 1.10
C CYS A 22 17.94 -8.90 -0.15
N GLU A 23 17.01 -9.83 -0.05
CA GLU A 23 15.89 -9.93 -0.96
C GLU A 23 15.12 -8.62 -0.80
N LYS A 24 15.34 -7.68 -1.72
CA LYS A 24 14.43 -6.54 -1.85
C LYS A 24 13.09 -7.14 -2.22
N GLU A 25 12.10 -6.99 -1.34
CA GLU A 25 10.70 -7.26 -1.65
C GLU A 25 10.40 -6.65 -3.02
N SER A 26 10.11 -7.52 -3.97
CA SER A 26 9.74 -7.16 -5.31
C SER A 26 8.41 -6.41 -5.26
N ASP A 27 8.33 -5.27 -5.96
CA ASP A 27 7.16 -4.39 -6.19
C ASP A 27 5.89 -5.09 -6.76
N GLN A 28 5.83 -6.42 -6.72
CA GLN A 28 4.75 -7.24 -7.27
C GLN A 28 3.40 -7.08 -6.56
N ASN A 29 3.34 -6.39 -5.42
CA ASN A 29 2.11 -6.20 -4.64
C ASN A 29 1.52 -4.77 -4.72
N ASN A 30 2.13 -3.84 -5.46
CA ASN A 30 1.54 -2.50 -5.59
C ASN A 30 0.28 -2.59 -6.47
N PRO A 31 -0.93 -2.27 -5.93
CA PRO A 31 -2.19 -2.39 -6.66
C PRO A 31 -2.22 -1.57 -7.94
N CYS A 32 -1.40 -0.52 -8.01
CA CYS A 32 -1.30 0.50 -9.05
C CYS A 32 -0.16 0.28 -10.04
N SER A 33 0.52 -0.86 -9.99
CA SER A 33 1.52 -1.28 -11.00
C SER A 33 0.89 -1.55 -12.38
N VAL A 34 -0.44 -1.68 -12.44
CA VAL A 34 -1.22 -1.80 -13.68
C VAL A 34 -1.50 -0.40 -14.24
N PRO A 35 -1.44 -0.18 -15.57
CA PRO A 35 -1.78 1.12 -16.17
C PRO A 35 -3.28 1.37 -16.09
N TYR A 36 -3.75 1.87 -14.95
CA TYR A 36 -5.12 2.35 -14.80
C TYR A 36 -5.29 3.72 -15.44
N LYS A 37 -6.54 4.03 -15.79
CA LYS A 37 -6.92 5.37 -16.23
C LYS A 37 -7.01 6.29 -15.01
N THR A 38 -6.27 7.39 -15.04
CA THR A 38 -6.47 8.50 -14.10
C THR A 38 -7.82 9.16 -14.36
N VAL A 39 -8.68 9.19 -13.34
CA VAL A 39 -9.99 9.86 -13.41
C VAL A 39 -9.96 11.28 -12.88
N GLU A 40 -9.12 11.55 -11.88
CA GLU A 40 -9.02 12.86 -11.24
C GLU A 40 -7.61 13.04 -10.65
N THR A 41 -7.07 14.25 -10.76
CA THR A 41 -5.84 14.66 -10.07
C THR A 41 -6.21 15.46 -8.82
N LEU A 42 -5.80 14.99 -7.65
CA LEU A 42 -6.01 15.64 -6.37
C LEU A 42 -4.90 16.67 -6.13
N SER A 43 -5.25 17.95 -6.24
CA SER A 43 -4.32 19.06 -5.94
C SER A 43 -4.09 19.22 -4.45
N SER A 44 -5.15 19.10 -3.65
CA SER A 44 -5.15 19.04 -2.19
C SER A 44 -6.55 18.69 -1.72
N ARG A 45 -6.76 17.51 -1.13
CA ARG A 45 -8.09 17.06 -0.71
C ARG A 45 -8.09 16.54 0.72
N LEU A 46 -9.02 17.07 1.52
CA LEU A 46 -9.23 16.64 2.90
C LEU A 46 -9.92 15.28 2.91
N GLY A 47 -9.34 14.32 3.62
CA GLY A 47 -9.90 13.00 3.79
C GLY A 47 -9.78 12.48 5.22
N ILE A 48 -10.48 11.38 5.48
CA ILE A 48 -10.42 10.65 6.74
C ILE A 48 -10.01 9.22 6.45
N ILE A 49 -9.02 8.73 7.18
CA ILE A 49 -8.58 7.34 7.07
C ILE A 49 -9.58 6.42 7.76
N GLY A 50 -10.04 5.42 7.02
CA GLY A 50 -10.87 4.32 7.49
C GLY A 50 -10.20 2.97 7.25
N TYR A 51 -10.84 1.92 7.74
CA TYR A 51 -10.39 0.54 7.53
C TYR A 51 -11.59 -0.32 7.10
N ASP A 52 -11.45 -0.98 5.95
CA ASP A 52 -12.44 -1.94 5.46
C ASP A 52 -12.11 -3.31 6.01
N VAL A 53 -12.96 -3.80 6.92
CA VAL A 53 -12.81 -5.12 7.55
C VAL A 53 -13.04 -6.28 6.60
N LYS A 54 -13.69 -6.08 5.45
CA LYS A 54 -13.94 -7.16 4.47
C LYS A 54 -12.73 -7.43 3.61
N THR A 55 -12.04 -6.37 3.20
CA THR A 55 -10.85 -6.45 2.36
C THR A 55 -9.56 -6.36 3.16
N GLU A 56 -9.65 -6.12 4.47
CA GLU A 56 -8.56 -5.90 5.41
C GLU A 56 -7.62 -4.74 4.99
N LYS A 57 -8.17 -3.74 4.31
CA LYS A 57 -7.42 -2.61 3.73
C LYS A 57 -7.80 -1.27 4.35
N TYR A 58 -6.80 -0.41 4.51
CA TYR A 58 -7.04 0.99 4.79
C TYR A 58 -7.57 1.70 3.55
N PHE A 59 -8.46 2.67 3.76
CA PHE A 59 -8.96 3.55 2.72
C PHE A 59 -8.95 5.00 3.21
N ILE A 60 -9.02 5.93 2.27
CA ILE A 60 -9.22 7.36 2.54
C ILE A 60 -10.60 7.73 2.01
N GLN A 61 -11.48 8.18 2.90
CA GLN A 61 -12.77 8.71 2.53
C GLN A 61 -12.63 10.21 2.26
N PHE A 62 -13.04 10.62 1.07
CA PHE A 62 -13.20 12.02 0.71
C PHE A 62 -14.69 12.36 0.57
N HIS A 63 -15.09 13.53 1.07
CA HIS A 63 -16.39 14.09 0.73
C HIS A 63 -16.29 14.80 -0.63
N VAL A 64 -17.38 14.80 -1.40
CA VAL A 64 -17.49 15.59 -2.63
C VAL A 64 -18.19 16.90 -2.28
N GLU A 65 -17.47 18.02 -2.38
CA GLU A 65 -18.02 19.33 -2.06
C GLU A 65 -19.24 19.65 -2.92
N GLY A 66 -20.24 20.30 -2.32
CA GLY A 66 -21.48 20.66 -2.99
C GLY A 66 -22.49 19.51 -3.13
N THR A 67 -22.20 18.33 -2.57
CA THR A 67 -23.12 17.19 -2.50
C THR A 67 -23.55 16.94 -1.06
N ILE A 68 -24.71 16.33 -0.86
CA ILE A 68 -25.19 15.98 0.50
C ILE A 68 -24.57 14.65 0.94
N ASP A 69 -24.52 13.69 0.04
CA ASP A 69 -24.24 12.28 0.33
C ASP A 69 -23.13 11.67 -0.54
N GLU A 70 -22.59 12.39 -1.53
CA GLU A 70 -21.51 11.80 -2.34
C GLU A 70 -20.20 11.70 -1.55
N THR A 71 -19.61 10.52 -1.65
CA THR A 71 -18.34 10.18 -1.02
C THR A 71 -17.48 9.40 -1.99
N ILE A 72 -16.17 9.59 -1.86
CA ILE A 72 -15.17 8.81 -2.56
C ILE A 72 -14.45 7.94 -1.52
N ILE A 73 -14.45 6.64 -1.72
CA ILE A 73 -13.60 5.70 -0.98
C ILE A 73 -12.40 5.38 -1.86
N ALA A 74 -11.24 5.86 -1.44
CA ALA A 74 -10.00 5.67 -2.17
C ALA A 74 -9.09 4.69 -1.43
N TYR A 75 -8.79 3.55 -2.05
CA TYR A 75 -7.81 2.60 -1.54
C TYR A 75 -6.41 3.05 -1.96
N PRO A 76 -5.48 3.36 -1.04
CA PRO A 76 -4.14 3.73 -1.40
C PRO A 76 -3.42 2.57 -2.10
N CYS A 77 -2.66 2.88 -3.15
CA CYS A 77 -1.69 1.95 -3.71
C CYS A 77 -0.70 1.52 -2.64
N GLU A 78 -0.18 2.52 -1.93
CA GLU A 78 0.70 2.39 -0.78
C GLU A 78 0.27 3.40 0.28
N LEU A 79 0.34 3.01 1.55
CA LEU A 79 0.07 3.89 2.67
C LEU A 79 1.15 3.68 3.74
N ASP A 80 1.89 4.76 4.00
CA ASP A 80 2.93 4.81 5.02
C ASP A 80 2.39 4.39 6.40
N GLU A 81 3.14 3.58 7.16
CA GLU A 81 2.70 2.99 8.44
C GLU A 81 2.19 4.05 9.44
N LYS A 82 2.82 5.23 9.48
CA LYS A 82 2.41 6.35 10.35
C LYS A 82 0.98 6.84 10.09
N PHE A 83 0.42 6.57 8.91
CA PHE A 83 -0.94 6.95 8.54
C PHE A 83 -1.94 5.79 8.68
N LYS A 84 -1.52 4.56 9.00
CA LYS A 84 -2.42 3.41 9.20
C LYS A 84 -3.15 3.49 10.54
N LYS A 85 -3.99 4.52 10.68
CA LYS A 85 -4.77 4.83 11.87
C LYS A 85 -6.15 5.33 11.48
N VAL A 86 -7.18 4.62 11.95
CA VAL A 86 -8.59 5.00 11.73
C VAL A 86 -8.89 6.35 12.35
N ASN A 87 -9.76 7.12 11.70
CA ASN A 87 -10.19 8.48 12.07
C ASN A 87 -9.07 9.53 12.02
N LEU A 88 -7.93 9.24 11.39
CA LEU A 88 -6.91 10.24 11.13
C LEU A 88 -7.36 11.15 9.98
N LYS A 89 -7.41 12.46 10.25
CA LYS A 89 -7.65 13.48 9.22
C LYS A 89 -6.35 13.76 8.48
N VAL A 90 -6.42 13.71 7.15
CA VAL A 90 -5.26 13.88 6.27
C VAL A 90 -5.59 14.80 5.11
N LEU A 91 -4.58 15.52 4.64
CA LEU A 91 -4.63 16.29 3.41
C LEU A 91 -3.80 15.55 2.36
N VAL A 92 -4.42 15.17 1.25
CA VAL A 92 -3.83 14.29 0.24
C VAL A 92 -3.66 15.02 -1.09
N THR A 93 -2.52 14.83 -1.73
CA THR A 93 -2.31 15.12 -3.15
C THR A 93 -1.97 13.82 -3.88
N GLY A 94 -2.40 13.68 -5.14
CA GLY A 94 -2.27 12.41 -5.83
C GLY A 94 -3.18 12.28 -7.03
N GLU A 95 -3.44 11.04 -7.42
CA GLU A 95 -4.26 10.69 -8.59
C GLU A 95 -5.25 9.60 -8.21
N LEU A 96 -6.52 9.80 -8.52
CA LEU A 96 -7.55 8.76 -8.45
C LEU A 96 -7.50 7.92 -9.72
N LEU A 97 -7.51 6.60 -9.54
CA LEU A 97 -7.35 5.61 -10.60
C LEU A 97 -8.58 4.70 -10.66
N GLU A 98 -9.13 4.52 -11.85
CA GLU A 98 -10.26 3.62 -12.10
C GLU A 98 -9.77 2.16 -12.17
N SER A 99 -10.39 1.26 -11.41
CA SER A 99 -10.11 -0.17 -11.46
C SER A 99 -11.39 -1.00 -11.36
N LYS A 100 -11.40 -2.15 -12.05
CA LYS A 100 -12.48 -3.13 -12.00
C LYS A 100 -12.34 -4.11 -10.83
N ASP A 101 -11.19 -4.11 -10.16
CA ASP A 101 -10.85 -5.06 -9.09
C ASP A 101 -11.26 -4.54 -7.70
N LEU A 102 -11.98 -3.42 -7.65
CA LEU A 102 -12.46 -2.79 -6.43
C LEU A 102 -13.86 -3.29 -6.07
N PRO A 103 -14.20 -3.33 -4.77
CA PRO A 103 -15.53 -3.74 -4.33
C PRO A 103 -16.61 -2.81 -4.91
N ALA A 104 -17.80 -3.34 -5.10
CA ALA A 104 -18.95 -2.53 -5.47
C ALA A 104 -19.31 -1.53 -4.36
N PRO A 105 -19.77 -0.31 -4.69
CA PRO A 105 -20.29 0.62 -3.70
C PRO A 105 -21.39 0.00 -2.83
N VAL A 106 -21.32 0.24 -1.53
CA VAL A 106 -22.27 -0.31 -0.56
C VAL A 106 -23.41 0.64 -0.22
N VAL A 107 -23.27 1.92 -0.57
CA VAL A 107 -24.28 2.97 -0.35
C VAL A 107 -24.45 3.82 -1.60
N GLY A 108 -25.62 4.43 -1.75
CA GLY A 108 -25.86 5.44 -2.79
C GLY A 108 -24.89 6.62 -2.66
N GLY A 109 -24.50 7.22 -3.78
CA GLY A 109 -23.56 8.35 -3.82
C GLY A 109 -22.08 7.98 -3.60
N GLN A 110 -21.78 6.73 -3.27
CA GLN A 110 -20.39 6.28 -3.07
C GLN A 110 -19.71 5.91 -4.40
N LYS A 111 -18.52 6.47 -4.59
CA LYS A 111 -17.60 6.13 -5.69
C LYS A 111 -16.34 5.50 -5.10
N ILE A 112 -15.77 4.51 -5.79
CA ILE A 112 -14.64 3.73 -5.26
C ILE A 112 -13.51 3.75 -6.29
N PHE A 113 -12.30 4.10 -5.85
CA PHE A 113 -11.10 4.21 -6.69
C PHE A 113 -9.86 3.69 -5.96
N TYR A 114 -8.79 3.45 -6.70
CA TYR A 114 -7.45 3.48 -6.11
C TYR A 114 -6.96 4.93 -6.02
N VAL A 115 -6.03 5.22 -5.11
CA VAL A 115 -5.32 6.50 -5.05
C VAL A 115 -3.81 6.30 -5.04
N ASN A 116 -3.15 6.87 -6.04
CA ASN A 116 -1.70 7.02 -6.06
C ASN A 116 -1.32 8.31 -5.33
N ILE A 117 -0.88 8.17 -4.08
CA ILE A 117 -0.59 9.29 -3.20
C ILE A 117 0.77 9.88 -3.56
N LYS A 118 0.80 11.16 -3.92
CA LYS A 118 2.05 11.93 -4.14
C LYS A 118 2.52 12.63 -2.87
N ASN A 119 1.58 13.13 -2.07
CA ASN A 119 1.87 13.74 -0.78
C ASN A 119 0.70 13.53 0.18
N ILE A 120 1.02 13.38 1.46
CA ILE A 120 0.04 13.23 2.53
C ILE A 120 0.59 13.87 3.81
N VAL A 121 -0.22 14.72 4.45
CA VAL A 121 0.10 15.38 5.71
C VAL A 121 -1.08 15.33 6.69
N THR A 122 -0.79 15.41 7.98
CA THR A 122 -1.78 15.54 9.06
C THR A 122 -1.94 16.99 9.50
N PHE A 123 -3.03 17.27 10.20
CA PHE A 123 -3.27 18.53 10.89
C PHE A 123 -2.75 18.49 12.34
#